data_AF-A0A8H3IQR2-F1
#
_entry.id   AF-A0A8H3IQR2-F1
#
_cell.length_a   1.000
_cell.length_b   1.000
_cell.length_c   1.000
_cell.angle_alpha   90.00
_cell.angle_beta   90.00
_cell.angle_gamma   90.00
#
_symmetry.space_group_name_H-M   'P 1'
#
loop_
_entity.id
_entity.type
_entity.pdbx_description
1 polymer ?
#
loop_
_entity_poly.entity_id
_entity_poly.type
_entity_poly.pdbx_seq_one_letter_code
_entity_poly.pdbx_strand_id
1 'polypeptide(L)'
;MVDISCSLRPSSYSSTTPRPSNLAMAKTQGGISTGQEKSASASSVRNVKRIRCFCWTTAMVGSDVDFRDYLVHQIAGVQKRKACEPLAAKEAAHGGSKVKNEKGEPPKGQPEEPTFPLVMFSHGMGGSRTAYSSVCGEFASYGFVVCAVEHRDGSGARTFINHPSEGKGSRKEREANGRVGHWKKEAERRWDVVDFIFPKQNPYDTRPYNEQGVDKELRSAQIEMRLAEIEEAYDIVKAIAAGRGSAIAEQTLRNTEAIGASSRGLYGVEWDSWKGRLNTTQVTMVGHSFGPATTVEILRHANRFQWVGQGIMYDIWGIALNPPESEPRHRITAPLLGMNSEALMYWSENFRAATRVCDEAKMHGSLAWLLTVRGTVHISQSDFAILYPHIASMTLK
;
A
#
# COMPACT_ATOMS: atom_id res chain seq x y z
N MET A 1 8.57 16.07 -11.71
CA MET A 1 9.52 14.99 -12.12
C MET A 1 8.78 13.70 -11.88
N VAL A 2 8.56 12.92 -12.93
CA VAL A 2 7.69 11.75 -12.87
C VAL A 2 8.53 10.52 -12.52
N ASP A 3 8.07 9.77 -11.51
CA ASP A 3 8.79 8.63 -10.99
C ASP A 3 7.83 7.43 -10.91
N ILE A 4 8.00 6.49 -11.84
CA ILE A 4 7.13 5.33 -12.02
C ILE A 4 7.96 4.06 -12.05
N SER A 5 7.44 3.00 -11.43
CA SER A 5 8.07 1.67 -11.42
C SER A 5 7.02 0.56 -11.51
N CYS A 6 7.29 -0.52 -12.26
CA CYS A 6 6.35 -1.62 -12.51
C CYS A 6 6.85 -2.96 -11.91
N SER A 7 5.93 -3.76 -11.36
CA SER A 7 6.22 -5.09 -10.78
C SER A 7 5.08 -6.08 -10.97
N LEU A 8 5.40 -7.36 -11.09
CA LEU A 8 4.41 -8.44 -11.13
C LEU A 8 4.78 -9.49 -10.09
N ARG A 9 3.85 -9.87 -9.22
CA ARG A 9 3.96 -11.08 -8.39
C ARG A 9 3.40 -12.27 -9.18
N PRO A 10 4.08 -13.42 -9.25
CA PRO A 10 3.44 -14.67 -9.62
C PRO A 10 2.54 -15.16 -8.48
N SER A 11 1.34 -15.63 -8.80
CA SER A 11 0.49 -16.36 -7.85
C SER A 11 1.10 -17.74 -7.58
N SER A 12 1.76 -17.94 -6.45
CA SER A 12 2.20 -19.27 -6.00
C SER A 12 1.09 -19.94 -5.15
N TYR A 13 -0.07 -20.22 -5.75
CA TYR A 13 -0.90 -21.29 -5.21
C TYR A 13 -0.36 -22.61 -5.75
N SER A 14 0.53 -23.22 -4.96
CA SER A 14 0.83 -24.64 -5.09
C SER A 14 -0.48 -25.40 -4.85
N SER A 15 -1.01 -26.05 -5.88
CA SER A 15 -1.98 -27.13 -5.69
C SER A 15 -1.24 -28.25 -4.97
N THR A 16 -1.32 -28.29 -3.66
CA THR A 16 -0.93 -29.47 -2.90
C THR A 16 -1.87 -30.60 -3.31
N THR A 17 -1.35 -31.48 -4.15
CA THR A 17 -1.86 -32.84 -4.30
C THR A 17 -1.97 -33.47 -2.91
N PRO A 18 -3.05 -34.20 -2.58
CA PRO A 18 -3.15 -34.86 -1.29
C PRO A 18 -2.02 -35.89 -1.19
N ARG A 19 -1.23 -35.85 -0.11
CA ARG A 19 -0.34 -36.97 0.22
C ARG A 19 -1.22 -38.20 0.52
N PRO A 20 -0.83 -39.40 0.06
CA PRO A 20 -1.55 -40.62 0.40
C PRO A 20 -1.46 -40.86 1.91
N SER A 21 -2.62 -41.02 2.55
CA SER A 21 -2.74 -41.46 3.93
C SER A 21 -2.33 -42.92 4.02
N ASN A 22 -1.25 -43.22 4.74
CA ASN A 22 -0.98 -44.56 5.21
C ASN A 22 -2.01 -44.91 6.30
N LEU A 23 -2.98 -45.75 5.93
CA LEU A 23 -3.84 -46.47 6.85
C LEU A 23 -3.04 -47.64 7.43
N ALA A 24 -2.86 -47.68 8.74
CA ALA A 24 -2.59 -48.90 9.48
C ALA A 24 -3.93 -49.45 10.01
N MET A 25 -4.10 -50.75 9.86
CA MET A 25 -5.28 -51.55 10.17
C MET A 25 -5.73 -51.49 11.64
N ALA A 26 -7.04 -51.59 11.92
CA ALA A 26 -7.68 -52.86 12.31
C ALA A 26 -9.06 -52.69 13.01
N LYS A 27 -9.94 -53.67 12.75
CA LYS A 27 -11.14 -54.13 13.51
C LYS A 27 -12.43 -53.28 13.38
N THR A 28 -13.45 -53.66 12.61
CA THR A 28 -14.44 -54.79 12.63
C THR A 28 -15.81 -54.42 13.24
N GLN A 29 -16.85 -54.69 12.44
CA GLN A 29 -18.23 -55.14 12.73
C GLN A 29 -19.42 -54.14 12.85
N GLY A 30 -20.48 -54.50 12.10
CA GLY A 30 -21.87 -54.03 12.15
C GLY A 30 -22.20 -52.95 11.12
N GLY A 31 -23.12 -53.05 10.15
CA GLY A 31 -24.23 -53.97 9.91
C GLY A 31 -25.48 -53.17 9.51
N ILE A 32 -26.14 -53.59 8.41
CA ILE A 32 -27.52 -53.29 7.98
C ILE A 32 -27.71 -52.15 6.94
N SER A 33 -28.71 -52.41 6.10
CA SER A 33 -28.94 -52.12 4.69
C SER A 33 -30.08 -51.11 4.43
N THR A 34 -30.23 -50.80 3.13
CA THR A 34 -31.43 -50.34 2.38
C THR A 34 -31.72 -48.85 2.26
N GLY A 35 -32.09 -48.42 1.04
CA GLY A 35 -32.85 -47.19 0.78
C GLY A 35 -32.40 -46.41 -0.45
N GLN A 36 -33.08 -46.61 -1.58
CA GLN A 36 -32.94 -45.87 -2.84
C GLN A 36 -33.35 -44.39 -2.74
N GLU A 37 -32.98 -43.65 -3.80
CA GLU A 37 -33.69 -42.49 -4.39
C GLU A 37 -33.44 -41.08 -3.81
N LYS A 38 -32.62 -40.27 -4.50
CA LYS A 38 -33.08 -39.35 -5.56
C LYS A 38 -31.95 -38.46 -6.09
N SER A 39 -31.95 -38.32 -7.41
CA SER A 39 -31.19 -37.37 -8.19
C SER A 39 -31.44 -35.91 -7.77
N ALA A 40 -30.38 -35.17 -7.50
CA ALA A 40 -30.36 -33.72 -7.68
C ALA A 40 -28.97 -33.33 -8.19
N SER A 41 -28.92 -32.87 -9.44
CA SER A 41 -27.72 -32.34 -10.09
C SER A 41 -27.23 -31.10 -9.34
N ALA A 42 -26.10 -31.20 -8.66
CA ALA A 42 -25.33 -30.06 -8.19
C ALA A 42 -24.21 -29.74 -9.21
N SER A 43 -24.61 -29.29 -10.39
CA SER A 43 -23.73 -28.60 -11.33
C SER A 43 -23.99 -27.11 -11.23
N SER A 44 -23.15 -26.39 -10.47
CA SER A 44 -22.81 -24.97 -10.68
C SER A 44 -22.23 -24.39 -9.39
N VAL A 45 -20.90 -24.43 -9.24
CA VAL A 45 -20.18 -23.43 -8.44
C VAL A 45 -18.83 -23.14 -9.10
N ARG A 46 -18.81 -22.02 -9.84
CA ARG A 46 -17.73 -21.02 -9.98
C ARG A 46 -16.41 -21.47 -10.64
N ASN A 47 -16.44 -21.51 -11.97
CA ASN A 47 -15.28 -21.10 -12.78
C ASN A 47 -15.18 -19.57 -12.81
N VAL A 48 -14.48 -18.96 -11.85
CA VAL A 48 -14.01 -17.58 -12.01
C VAL A 48 -12.75 -17.64 -12.87
N LYS A 49 -12.92 -17.45 -14.18
CA LYS A 49 -11.81 -17.27 -15.12
C LYS A 49 -11.05 -16.00 -14.70
N ARG A 50 -9.77 -16.19 -14.36
CA ARG A 50 -8.86 -15.22 -13.75
C ARG A 50 -8.73 -13.96 -14.62
N ILE A 51 -9.15 -12.82 -14.07
CA ILE A 51 -8.90 -11.49 -14.63
C ILE A 51 -7.46 -11.11 -14.29
N ARG A 52 -6.78 -10.46 -15.23
CA ARG A 52 -5.34 -10.14 -15.18
C ARG A 52 -5.08 -8.97 -14.24
N CYS A 53 -4.23 -9.20 -13.25
CA CYS A 53 -3.69 -8.18 -12.35
C CYS A 53 -2.50 -7.48 -13.00
N PHE A 54 -2.51 -6.15 -13.02
CA PHE A 54 -1.28 -5.36 -13.15
C PHE A 54 -1.11 -4.55 -11.87
N CYS A 55 -0.14 -4.96 -11.06
CA CYS A 55 0.19 -4.31 -9.80
C CYS A 55 1.24 -3.23 -10.06
N TRP A 56 1.02 -2.00 -9.60
CA TRP A 56 2.10 -1.01 -9.49
C TRP A 56 2.72 -1.09 -8.10
N THR A 57 3.56 -2.09 -7.79
CA THR A 57 4.52 -2.00 -6.67
C THR A 57 5.68 -3.01 -6.81
N THR A 58 6.94 -2.59 -7.04
CA THR A 58 8.10 -3.49 -6.80
C THR A 58 8.54 -3.44 -5.37
N ALA A 59 8.33 -4.53 -4.63
CA ALA A 59 9.21 -4.89 -3.54
C ALA A 59 10.57 -5.34 -4.09
N MET A 60 11.64 -4.69 -3.63
CA MET A 60 12.94 -5.33 -3.40
C MET A 60 13.37 -4.93 -2.00
N VAL A 61 13.47 -5.92 -1.11
CA VAL A 61 14.10 -5.79 0.20
C VAL A 61 15.59 -5.59 -0.06
N GLY A 62 16.03 -4.33 -0.03
CA GLY A 62 17.44 -3.97 0.07
C GLY A 62 17.85 -4.03 1.54
N SER A 63 18.81 -4.90 1.85
CA SER A 63 19.26 -5.30 3.18
C SER A 63 20.10 -4.26 3.95
N ASP A 64 19.81 -2.96 3.81
CA ASP A 64 20.53 -1.89 4.53
C ASP A 64 19.57 -0.91 5.24
N VAL A 65 18.41 -1.41 5.68
CA VAL A 65 17.55 -0.68 6.63
C VAL A 65 17.76 -1.32 8.00
N ASP A 66 18.39 -0.58 8.91
CA ASP A 66 18.49 -0.99 10.32
C ASP A 66 17.10 -0.87 10.98
N PHE A 67 16.22 -1.84 10.67
CA PHE A 67 14.86 -1.97 11.18
C PHE A 67 14.81 -2.22 12.69
N ARG A 68 15.96 -2.40 13.35
CA ARG A 68 16.03 -2.70 14.78
C ARG A 68 15.51 -1.51 15.59
N ASP A 69 15.82 -0.28 15.21
CA ASP A 69 15.42 0.90 15.98
C ASP A 69 13.91 1.16 15.86
N TYR A 70 13.31 1.05 14.66
CA TYR A 70 11.86 1.24 14.47
C TYR A 70 11.02 0.15 15.16
N LEU A 71 11.44 -1.12 15.08
CA LEU A 71 10.72 -2.22 15.73
C LEU A 71 10.87 -2.17 17.26
N VAL A 72 12.01 -1.73 17.79
CA VAL A 72 12.23 -1.47 19.22
C VAL A 72 11.36 -0.31 19.71
N HIS A 73 10.99 0.64 18.84
CA HIS A 73 10.11 1.74 19.21
C HIS A 73 8.62 1.41 19.18
N GLN A 74 8.18 0.51 18.28
CA GLN A 74 6.82 -0.08 18.26
C GLN A 74 6.62 -1.18 19.31
N ILE A 75 7.69 -1.89 19.68
CA ILE A 75 7.69 -3.00 20.65
C ILE A 75 8.60 -2.60 21.83
N ALA A 76 8.15 -1.67 22.66
CA ALA A 76 8.85 -1.35 23.90
C ALA A 76 8.62 -2.48 24.93
N GLY A 77 9.46 -3.52 24.85
CA GLY A 77 9.58 -4.54 25.88
C GLY A 77 9.90 -5.92 25.34
N VAL A 78 11.15 -6.19 24.94
CA VAL A 78 11.86 -7.49 25.12
C VAL A 78 13.32 -7.33 24.66
N GLN A 79 14.21 -7.95 25.42
CA GLN A 79 15.67 -7.87 25.42
C GLN A 79 16.41 -8.03 24.08
N LYS A 80 17.56 -7.34 23.99
CA LYS A 80 18.65 -7.54 23.02
C LYS A 80 18.93 -9.03 22.76
N ARG A 81 18.76 -9.53 21.53
CA ARG A 81 19.40 -10.78 21.06
C ARG A 81 19.89 -10.70 19.61
N LYS A 82 20.91 -11.53 19.37
CA LYS A 82 21.85 -11.59 18.24
C LYS A 82 21.19 -11.75 16.86
N ALA A 83 21.92 -11.28 15.85
CA ALA A 83 21.60 -11.31 14.43
C ALA A 83 21.16 -12.69 13.93
N CYS A 84 20.04 -12.72 13.19
CA CYS A 84 19.66 -13.83 12.33
C CYS A 84 19.75 -13.30 10.89
N GLU A 85 20.58 -13.92 10.06
CA GLU A 85 20.67 -13.63 8.63
C GLU A 85 19.33 -13.97 7.94
N PRO A 86 18.81 -13.12 7.04
CA PRO A 86 17.54 -13.40 6.39
C PRO A 86 17.71 -14.46 5.29
N LEU A 87 17.24 -15.68 5.56
CA LEU A 87 17.04 -16.75 4.55
C LEU A 87 16.19 -16.28 3.34
N ALA A 88 15.36 -15.24 3.52
CA ALA A 88 14.42 -14.73 2.52
C ALA A 88 15.08 -14.14 1.25
N ALA A 89 16.34 -13.68 1.33
CA ALA A 89 17.02 -13.08 0.18
C ALA A 89 17.43 -14.10 -0.88
N LYS A 90 17.67 -15.37 -0.50
CA LYS A 90 18.14 -16.42 -1.43
C LYS A 90 17.03 -17.07 -2.25
N GLU A 91 15.81 -17.19 -1.71
CA GLU A 91 14.70 -17.84 -2.43
C GLU A 91 14.02 -16.93 -3.45
N ALA A 92 14.04 -15.61 -3.24
CA ALA A 92 13.47 -14.64 -4.18
C ALA A 92 14.20 -14.59 -5.55
N ALA A 93 15.44 -15.08 -5.61
CA ALA A 93 16.28 -14.99 -6.80
C ALA A 93 15.96 -16.03 -7.89
N HIS A 94 15.23 -17.12 -7.61
CA HIS A 94 15.19 -18.29 -8.50
C HIS A 94 13.78 -18.75 -8.95
N GLY A 95 12.69 -18.10 -8.48
CA GLY A 95 11.31 -18.55 -8.78
C GLY A 95 10.51 -17.71 -9.81
N GLY A 96 11.03 -16.56 -10.25
CA GLY A 96 10.21 -15.52 -10.91
C GLY A 96 10.15 -15.53 -12.45
N SER A 97 10.68 -16.54 -13.14
CA SER A 97 11.02 -16.44 -14.57
C SER A 97 9.94 -16.86 -15.58
N LYS A 98 8.83 -17.50 -15.17
CA LYS A 98 7.74 -17.87 -16.10
C LYS A 98 6.56 -16.89 -16.03
N VAL A 99 6.57 -15.94 -16.96
CA VAL A 99 5.49 -14.98 -17.19
C VAL A 99 4.40 -15.62 -18.06
N LYS A 100 3.12 -15.53 -17.63
CA LYS A 100 1.97 -15.89 -18.48
C LYS A 100 1.43 -14.64 -19.16
N ASN A 101 1.98 -14.29 -20.32
CA ASN A 101 1.57 -13.13 -21.15
C ASN A 101 0.44 -13.48 -22.14
N GLU A 102 -0.48 -14.38 -21.77
CA GLU A 102 -1.53 -14.82 -22.69
C GLU A 102 -2.81 -13.98 -22.52
N LYS A 103 -3.34 -13.48 -23.65
CA LYS A 103 -4.62 -12.75 -23.66
C LYS A 103 -5.77 -13.73 -23.45
N GLY A 104 -6.34 -13.76 -22.24
CA GLY A 104 -7.61 -14.43 -21.98
C GLY A 104 -8.78 -13.70 -22.64
N GLU A 105 -9.81 -14.45 -23.01
CA GLU A 105 -11.07 -13.91 -23.55
C GLU A 105 -11.81 -13.06 -22.51
N PRO A 106 -12.46 -11.95 -22.93
CA PRO A 106 -13.31 -11.16 -22.04
C PRO A 106 -14.49 -12.01 -21.53
N PRO A 107 -15.00 -11.75 -20.30
CA PRO A 107 -16.24 -12.38 -19.85
C PRO A 107 -17.39 -12.11 -20.83
N LYS A 108 -18.31 -13.08 -20.97
CA LYS A 108 -19.44 -12.98 -21.90
C LYS A 108 -20.23 -11.69 -21.63
N GLY A 109 -20.39 -10.85 -22.67
CA GLY A 109 -21.13 -9.59 -22.60
C GLY A 109 -20.33 -8.39 -22.07
N GLN A 110 -19.05 -8.55 -21.75
CA GLN A 110 -18.15 -7.45 -21.43
C GLN A 110 -17.43 -6.93 -22.67
N PRO A 111 -17.04 -5.65 -22.71
CA PRO A 111 -16.23 -5.12 -23.81
C PRO A 111 -14.92 -5.90 -23.91
N GLU A 112 -14.41 -6.03 -25.15
CA GLU A 112 -13.07 -6.59 -25.38
C GLU A 112 -12.00 -5.84 -24.59
N GLU A 113 -12.29 -4.56 -24.37
CA GLU A 113 -11.42 -3.61 -23.77
C GLU A 113 -12.01 -3.01 -22.46
N PRO A 114 -11.79 -3.63 -21.28
CA PRO A 114 -12.33 -3.10 -20.01
C PRO A 114 -11.66 -1.81 -19.53
N THR A 115 -12.44 -0.95 -18.88
CA THR A 115 -11.95 0.17 -18.07
C THR A 115 -11.83 -0.28 -16.62
N PHE A 116 -10.66 -0.10 -16.02
CA PHE A 116 -10.35 -0.55 -14.66
C PHE A 116 -10.61 0.55 -13.63
N PRO A 117 -11.22 0.23 -12.48
CA PRO A 117 -11.29 1.14 -11.34
C PRO A 117 -9.89 1.43 -10.78
N LEU A 118 -9.66 2.68 -10.37
CA LEU A 118 -8.39 3.14 -9.81
C LEU A 118 -8.45 3.19 -8.28
N VAL A 119 -7.38 2.70 -7.66
CA VAL A 119 -7.06 2.86 -6.25
C VAL A 119 -5.77 3.67 -6.13
N MET A 120 -5.80 4.70 -5.30
CA MET A 120 -4.59 5.41 -4.87
C MET A 120 -4.29 4.99 -3.43
N PHE A 121 -3.08 4.47 -3.18
CA PHE A 121 -2.70 3.91 -1.89
C PHE A 121 -1.62 4.75 -1.20
N SER A 122 -1.88 5.16 0.04
CA SER A 122 -0.96 5.92 0.89
C SER A 122 -0.42 5.06 2.04
N HIS A 123 0.90 4.92 2.14
CA HIS A 123 1.53 4.11 3.17
C HIS A 123 1.51 4.78 4.56
N GLY A 124 1.57 3.94 5.59
CA GLY A 124 1.76 4.38 6.98
C GLY A 124 3.13 4.96 7.28
N MET A 125 3.28 5.47 8.49
CA MET A 125 4.56 5.94 9.00
C MET A 125 5.58 4.79 9.11
N GLY A 126 6.84 5.04 8.77
CA GLY A 126 7.87 4.00 8.63
C GLY A 126 7.60 3.01 7.49
N GLY A 127 6.54 3.21 6.72
CA GLY A 127 6.21 2.38 5.56
C GLY A 127 6.98 2.80 4.32
N SER A 128 6.63 2.15 3.21
CA SER A 128 7.05 2.52 1.86
C SER A 128 5.98 2.10 0.86
N ARG A 129 6.12 2.51 -0.41
CA ARG A 129 5.27 2.04 -1.53
C ARG A 129 5.27 0.52 -1.70
N THR A 130 6.21 -0.19 -1.08
CA THR A 130 6.44 -1.63 -1.29
C THR A 130 6.03 -2.48 -0.10
N ALA A 131 5.69 -1.86 1.03
CA ALA A 131 5.33 -2.54 2.27
C ALA A 131 3.89 -3.10 2.28
N TYR A 132 3.16 -2.99 1.18
CA TYR A 132 1.73 -3.36 1.06
C TYR A 132 1.45 -4.16 -0.22
N SER A 133 2.46 -4.83 -0.78
CA SER A 133 2.35 -5.53 -2.06
C SER A 133 1.33 -6.68 -2.03
N SER A 134 1.08 -7.30 -0.87
CA SER A 134 0.03 -8.31 -0.70
C SER A 134 -1.37 -7.72 -0.86
N VAL A 135 -1.67 -6.63 -0.16
CA VAL A 135 -2.97 -5.95 -0.22
C VAL A 135 -3.18 -5.31 -1.61
N CYS A 136 -2.18 -4.58 -2.12
CA CYS A 136 -2.24 -4.00 -3.46
C CYS A 136 -2.37 -5.07 -4.55
N GLY A 137 -1.67 -6.20 -4.39
CA GLY A 137 -1.76 -7.34 -5.29
C GLY A 137 -3.14 -8.00 -5.28
N GLU A 138 -3.79 -8.04 -4.13
CA GLU A 138 -5.16 -8.55 -4.01
C GLU A 138 -6.17 -7.63 -4.70
N PHE A 139 -6.12 -6.31 -4.47
CA PHE A 139 -6.93 -5.36 -5.26
C PHE A 139 -6.72 -5.56 -6.77
N ALA A 140 -5.47 -5.69 -7.19
CA ALA A 140 -5.15 -5.94 -8.60
C ALA A 140 -5.74 -7.26 -9.11
N SER A 141 -5.86 -8.29 -8.27
CA SER A 141 -6.46 -9.59 -8.63
C SER A 141 -7.97 -9.53 -8.87
N TYR A 142 -8.66 -8.56 -8.27
CA TYR A 142 -10.05 -8.25 -8.55
C TYR A 142 -10.25 -7.27 -9.72
N GLY A 143 -9.18 -6.92 -10.45
CA GLY A 143 -9.27 -6.05 -11.63
C GLY A 143 -9.19 -4.55 -11.32
N PHE A 144 -8.66 -4.16 -10.16
CA PHE A 144 -8.31 -2.77 -9.90
C PHE A 144 -6.91 -2.46 -10.44
N VAL A 145 -6.67 -1.19 -10.74
CA VAL A 145 -5.32 -0.66 -10.87
C VAL A 145 -5.00 0.10 -9.59
N VAL A 146 -3.90 -0.27 -8.93
CA VAL A 146 -3.48 0.35 -7.68
C VAL A 146 -2.24 1.19 -7.94
N CYS A 147 -2.27 2.47 -7.63
CA CYS A 147 -1.11 3.36 -7.59
C CYS A 147 -0.68 3.54 -6.13
N ALA A 148 0.36 2.84 -5.69
CA ALA A 148 0.92 3.03 -4.36
C ALA A 148 2.00 4.12 -4.38
N VAL A 149 1.75 5.20 -3.66
CA VAL A 149 2.60 6.39 -3.64
C VAL A 149 3.73 6.17 -2.63
N GLU A 150 4.96 6.56 -2.99
CA GLU A 150 6.08 6.70 -2.06
C GLU A 150 6.16 8.16 -1.63
N HIS A 151 5.94 8.42 -0.34
CA HIS A 151 5.96 9.77 0.19
C HIS A 151 7.39 10.22 0.52
N ARG A 152 7.73 11.47 0.16
CA ARG A 152 9.03 12.13 0.41
C ARG A 152 8.96 13.16 1.54
N ASP A 153 7.91 13.10 2.34
CA ASP A 153 7.62 13.93 3.51
C ASP A 153 8.44 13.57 4.76
N GLY A 154 9.39 12.63 4.63
CA GLY A 154 10.16 12.10 5.76
C GLY A 154 9.35 11.23 6.72
N SER A 155 8.17 10.74 6.31
CA SER A 155 7.39 9.79 7.12
C SER A 155 7.62 8.33 6.72
N GLY A 156 8.13 8.06 5.52
CA GLY A 156 8.54 6.72 5.10
C GLY A 156 9.83 6.26 5.78
N ALA A 157 10.12 4.96 5.78
CA ALA A 157 11.37 4.44 6.37
C ALA A 157 12.61 5.06 5.72
N ARG A 158 12.61 5.10 4.38
CA ARG A 158 13.62 5.75 3.54
C ARG A 158 13.09 5.83 2.11
N THR A 159 13.36 6.93 1.43
CA THR A 159 13.09 7.07 -0.01
C THR A 159 14.24 7.76 -0.73
N PHE A 160 14.24 7.64 -2.05
CA PHE A 160 15.28 8.16 -2.93
C PHE A 160 14.67 9.05 -4.00
N ILE A 161 15.33 10.18 -4.25
CA ILE A 161 14.99 11.12 -5.31
C ILE A 161 16.13 11.09 -6.32
N ASN A 162 15.89 10.46 -7.48
CA ASN A 162 16.87 10.45 -8.56
C ASN A 162 16.87 11.80 -9.28
N HIS A 163 18.04 12.28 -9.69
CA HIS A 163 18.22 13.53 -10.40
C HIS A 163 18.75 13.30 -11.82
N PRO A 164 18.32 14.10 -12.81
CA PRO A 164 19.00 14.12 -14.10
C PRO A 164 20.43 14.62 -13.91
N SER A 165 21.34 14.20 -14.79
CA SER A 165 22.74 14.62 -14.75
C SER A 165 22.91 16.13 -14.97
N GLU A 166 22.07 16.72 -15.82
CA GLU A 166 22.11 18.14 -16.18
C GLU A 166 20.69 18.70 -16.41
N GLY A 167 20.59 20.02 -16.53
CA GLY A 167 19.35 20.71 -16.81
C GLY A 167 18.41 20.82 -15.61
N LYS A 168 17.12 21.00 -15.92
CA LYS A 168 16.08 21.30 -14.92
C LYS A 168 15.89 20.12 -13.96
N GLY A 169 15.94 20.38 -12.66
CA GLY A 169 15.83 19.39 -11.60
C GLY A 169 17.13 18.66 -11.29
N SER A 170 18.22 18.95 -12.01
CA SER A 170 19.55 18.44 -11.67
C SER A 170 20.02 19.03 -10.34
N ARG A 171 20.92 18.32 -9.67
CA ARG A 171 21.40 18.79 -8.36
C ARG A 171 22.18 20.09 -8.46
N LYS A 172 23.03 20.25 -9.49
CA LYS A 172 23.77 21.49 -9.78
C LYS A 172 22.84 22.71 -9.84
N GLU A 173 21.72 22.58 -10.53
CA GLU A 173 20.72 23.66 -10.61
C GLU A 173 20.05 23.91 -9.25
N ARG A 174 19.70 22.85 -8.50
CA ARG A 174 19.08 22.98 -7.16
C ARG A 174 20.01 23.63 -6.13
N GLU A 175 21.29 23.30 -6.16
CA GLU A 175 22.34 23.93 -5.34
C GLU A 175 22.53 25.39 -5.74
N ALA A 176 22.60 25.69 -7.04
CA ALA A 176 22.70 27.07 -7.54
C ALA A 176 21.50 27.94 -7.14
N ASN A 177 20.31 27.34 -7.04
CA ASN A 177 19.10 28.01 -6.55
C ASN A 177 19.08 28.24 -5.02
N GLY A 178 20.10 27.77 -4.29
CA GLY A 178 20.29 28.03 -2.86
C GLY A 178 19.29 27.33 -1.92
N ARG A 179 18.50 26.38 -2.43
CA ARG A 179 17.45 25.70 -1.65
C ARG A 179 17.91 24.40 -1.01
N VAL A 180 19.06 23.86 -1.43
CA VAL A 180 19.57 22.57 -0.98
C VAL A 180 21.10 22.66 -0.89
N GLY A 181 21.67 22.10 0.17
CA GLY A 181 23.11 21.92 0.32
C GLY A 181 23.43 20.44 0.51
N HIS A 182 24.51 19.98 -0.10
CA HIS A 182 24.96 18.59 -0.04
C HIS A 182 26.34 18.49 0.58
N TRP A 183 26.58 17.44 1.36
CA TRP A 183 27.93 17.17 1.85
C TRP A 183 28.84 16.74 0.69
N LYS A 184 30.16 16.96 0.81
CA LYS A 184 31.12 16.61 -0.26
C LYS A 184 30.97 15.17 -0.77
N LYS A 185 30.73 14.21 0.13
CA LYS A 185 30.55 12.78 -0.21
C LYS A 185 29.20 12.47 -0.88
N GLU A 186 28.22 13.34 -0.69
CA GLU A 186 26.91 13.20 -1.31
C GLU A 186 26.91 13.78 -2.71
N ALA A 187 27.70 14.83 -2.96
CA ALA A 187 27.81 15.52 -4.26
C ALA A 187 28.17 14.59 -5.44
N GLU A 188 28.82 13.47 -5.17
CA GLU A 188 29.19 12.45 -6.17
C GLU A 188 28.03 11.52 -6.57
N ARG A 189 26.92 11.52 -5.81
CA ARG A 189 25.75 10.66 -6.06
C ARG A 189 24.74 11.32 -7.01
N ARG A 190 24.05 10.51 -7.82
CA ARG A 190 22.97 10.97 -8.73
C ARG A 190 21.58 11.00 -8.07
N TRP A 191 21.50 10.93 -6.75
CA TRP A 191 20.25 10.88 -6.00
C TRP A 191 20.37 11.50 -4.61
N ASP A 192 19.26 12.05 -4.11
CA ASP A 192 19.07 12.40 -2.70
C ASP A 192 18.46 11.22 -1.93
N VAL A 193 18.78 11.14 -0.64
CA VAL A 193 18.14 10.23 0.32
C VAL A 193 17.26 11.06 1.24
N VAL A 194 16.02 10.64 1.41
CA VAL A 194 15.11 11.22 2.41
C VAL A 194 14.85 10.13 3.44
N ASP A 195 15.38 10.35 4.64
CA ASP A 195 15.21 9.47 5.79
C ASP A 195 13.99 9.86 6.61
N PHE A 196 13.59 8.95 7.49
CA PHE A 196 12.56 9.21 8.48
C PHE A 196 12.93 10.42 9.36
N ILE A 197 12.01 11.38 9.48
CA ILE A 197 12.16 12.57 10.29
C ILE A 197 11.52 12.33 11.66
N PHE A 198 12.35 12.40 12.69
CA PHE A 198 11.92 12.42 14.08
C PHE A 198 11.79 13.87 14.58
N PRO A 199 10.73 14.22 15.33
CA PRO A 199 10.66 15.51 15.99
C PRO A 199 11.83 15.69 16.96
N LYS A 200 12.54 16.82 16.87
CA LYS A 200 13.78 17.07 17.63
C LYS A 200 13.59 16.98 19.15
N GLN A 201 12.45 17.43 19.66
CA GLN A 201 12.14 17.48 21.10
C GLN A 201 11.22 16.33 21.55
N ASN A 202 10.67 15.57 20.60
CA ASN A 202 9.71 14.50 20.85
C ASN A 202 9.95 13.31 19.90
N PRO A 203 11.10 12.60 20.01
CA PRO A 203 11.45 11.51 19.09
C PRO A 203 10.49 10.30 19.19
N TYR A 204 9.62 10.28 20.20
CA TYR A 204 8.63 9.23 20.45
C TYR A 204 7.20 9.70 20.24
N ASP A 205 6.99 10.77 19.47
CA ASP A 205 5.67 11.36 19.23
C ASP A 205 4.62 10.39 18.66
N THR A 206 5.06 9.30 18.02
CA THR A 206 4.20 8.25 17.46
C THR A 206 3.76 7.19 18.47
N ARG A 207 4.35 7.16 19.67
CA ARG A 207 4.04 6.12 20.66
C ARG A 207 2.65 6.35 21.28
N PRO A 208 1.85 5.28 21.45
CA PRO A 208 0.66 5.35 22.30
C PRO A 208 1.04 5.86 23.69
N TYR A 209 0.18 6.70 24.27
CA TYR A 209 0.34 7.26 25.63
C TYR A 209 1.58 8.13 25.85
N ASN A 210 2.18 8.67 24.80
CA ASN A 210 3.24 9.67 24.95
C ASN A 210 2.69 10.95 25.63
N GLU A 211 3.31 11.37 26.75
CA GLU A 211 2.89 12.53 27.53
C GLU A 211 2.94 13.85 26.74
N GLN A 212 3.91 13.96 25.82
CA GLN A 212 4.04 15.14 24.94
C GLN A 212 3.06 15.11 23.75
N GLY A 213 2.33 14.01 23.57
CA GLY A 213 1.45 13.81 22.43
C GLY A 213 2.19 13.69 21.10
N VAL A 214 1.44 13.90 20.02
CA VAL A 214 1.95 13.88 18.64
C VAL A 214 2.38 15.30 18.25
N ASP A 215 3.50 15.42 17.51
CA ASP A 215 3.92 16.70 16.94
C ASP A 215 2.96 17.10 15.80
N LYS A 216 1.94 17.88 16.14
CA LYS A 216 0.89 18.27 15.19
C LYS A 216 1.42 19.11 14.04
N GLU A 217 2.36 20.02 14.30
CA GLU A 217 2.92 20.87 13.25
C GLU A 217 3.63 20.02 12.19
N LEU A 218 4.50 19.10 12.61
CA LEU A 218 5.17 18.17 11.70
C LEU A 218 4.17 17.28 10.96
N ARG A 219 3.22 16.66 11.68
CA ARG A 219 2.29 15.70 11.05
C ARG A 219 1.32 16.38 10.09
N SER A 220 0.86 17.61 10.38
CA SER A 220 0.05 18.39 9.46
C SER A 220 0.84 18.79 8.22
N ALA A 221 2.08 19.26 8.36
CA ALA A 221 2.94 19.59 7.22
C ALA A 221 3.23 18.37 6.34
N GLN A 222 3.43 17.20 6.95
CA GLN A 222 3.57 15.93 6.23
C GLN A 222 2.30 15.57 5.46
N ILE A 223 1.11 15.68 6.07
CA ILE A 223 -0.16 15.45 5.38
C ILE A 223 -0.28 16.37 4.17
N GLU A 224 -0.01 17.67 4.30
CA GLU A 224 -0.07 18.62 3.17
C GLU A 224 0.86 18.23 2.02
N MET A 225 2.08 17.79 2.33
CA MET A 225 3.00 17.29 1.30
C MET A 225 2.44 16.03 0.63
N ARG A 226 1.87 15.09 1.41
CA ARG A 226 1.25 13.87 0.88
C ARG A 226 0.05 14.17 -0.03
N LEU A 227 -0.74 15.20 0.27
CA LEU A 227 -1.82 15.68 -0.59
C LEU A 227 -1.30 16.09 -1.97
N ALA A 228 -0.25 16.93 -2.00
CA ALA A 228 0.38 17.36 -3.24
C ALA A 228 1.01 16.20 -4.03
N GLU A 229 1.63 15.24 -3.34
CA GLU A 229 2.19 14.04 -3.97
C GLU A 229 1.13 13.14 -4.59
N ILE A 230 -0.04 13.03 -3.96
CA ILE A 230 -1.18 12.26 -4.48
C ILE A 230 -1.78 12.95 -5.71
N GLU A 231 -1.88 14.28 -5.73
CA GLU A 231 -2.32 15.01 -6.92
C GLU A 231 -1.36 14.83 -8.10
N GLU A 232 -0.05 14.96 -7.87
CA GLU A 232 0.95 14.75 -8.93
C GLU A 232 0.89 13.30 -9.45
N ALA A 233 0.78 12.31 -8.57
CA ALA A 233 0.62 10.91 -8.95
C ALA A 233 -0.68 10.68 -9.74
N TYR A 234 -1.78 11.31 -9.34
CA TYR A 234 -3.05 11.26 -10.07
C TYR A 234 -2.95 11.92 -11.46
N ASP A 235 -2.26 13.05 -11.59
CA ASP A 235 -2.04 13.72 -12.88
C ASP A 235 -1.22 12.86 -13.85
N ILE A 236 -0.23 12.13 -13.33
CA ILE A 236 0.53 11.13 -14.08
C ILE A 236 -0.38 9.99 -14.55
N VAL A 237 -1.22 9.45 -13.64
CA VAL A 237 -2.16 8.37 -13.99
C VAL A 237 -3.18 8.83 -15.03
N LYS A 238 -3.70 10.06 -14.92
CA LYS A 238 -4.55 10.67 -15.97
C LYS A 238 -3.81 10.81 -17.30
N ALA A 239 -2.54 11.21 -17.28
CA ALA A 239 -1.74 11.31 -18.50
C ALA A 239 -1.61 9.95 -19.21
N ILE A 240 -1.34 8.89 -18.43
CA ILE A 240 -1.31 7.51 -18.93
C ILE A 240 -2.68 7.11 -19.51
N ALA A 241 -3.76 7.36 -18.77
CA ALA A 241 -5.13 7.07 -19.22
C ALA A 241 -5.53 7.83 -20.50
N ALA A 242 -4.95 9.01 -20.72
CA ALA A 242 -5.14 9.81 -21.93
C ALA A 242 -4.28 9.34 -23.12
N GLY A 243 -3.46 8.28 -22.95
CA GLY A 243 -2.57 7.76 -23.99
C GLY A 243 -1.21 8.45 -24.06
N ARG A 244 -0.80 9.18 -23.01
CA ARG A 244 0.55 9.79 -22.91
C ARG A 244 1.53 8.94 -22.13
N GLY A 245 1.27 7.63 -21.98
CA GLY A 245 2.10 6.74 -21.16
C GLY A 245 3.54 6.62 -21.66
N SER A 246 3.75 6.55 -22.99
CA SER A 246 5.08 6.44 -23.60
C SER A 246 5.95 7.67 -23.30
N ALA A 247 5.40 8.88 -23.47
CA ALA A 247 6.09 10.12 -23.13
C ALA A 247 6.41 10.25 -21.63
N ILE A 248 5.52 9.73 -20.78
CA ILE A 248 5.72 9.68 -19.33
C ILE A 248 6.85 8.69 -18.97
N ALA A 249 6.90 7.53 -19.63
CA ALA A 249 7.94 6.53 -19.45
C ALA A 249 9.32 7.06 -19.86
N GLU A 250 9.41 7.82 -20.95
CA GLU A 250 10.66 8.47 -21.40
C GLU A 250 11.19 9.49 -20.39
N GLN A 251 10.30 10.14 -19.63
CA GLN A 251 10.66 11.12 -18.61
C GLN A 251 10.98 10.50 -17.24
N THR A 252 10.84 9.18 -17.08
CA THR A 252 11.09 8.53 -15.79
C THR A 252 12.56 8.61 -15.42
N LEU A 253 12.83 8.93 -14.16
CA LEU A 253 14.19 8.85 -13.60
C LEU A 253 14.45 7.52 -12.87
N ARG A 254 13.45 6.65 -12.75
CA ARG A 254 13.59 5.29 -12.20
C ARG A 254 13.70 4.23 -13.30
N ASN A 255 14.72 4.35 -14.14
CA ASN A 255 15.16 3.28 -15.03
C ASN A 255 15.97 2.21 -14.26
N THR A 256 16.33 1.09 -14.89
CA THR A 256 16.98 -0.07 -14.23
C THR A 256 18.31 0.24 -13.54
N GLU A 257 18.96 1.35 -13.87
CA GLU A 257 20.23 1.78 -13.27
C GLU A 257 20.04 2.73 -12.08
N ALA A 258 18.82 3.21 -11.86
CA ALA A 258 18.50 4.16 -10.80
C ALA A 258 18.32 3.47 -9.45
N ILE A 259 18.74 4.13 -8.37
CA ILE A 259 18.53 3.60 -7.03
C ILE A 259 17.03 3.51 -6.72
N GLY A 260 16.65 2.40 -6.09
CA GLY A 260 15.26 2.13 -5.77
C GLY A 260 14.39 1.82 -7.00
N ALA A 261 14.95 1.62 -8.19
CA ALA A 261 14.18 1.14 -9.34
C ALA A 261 13.87 -0.36 -9.24
N SER A 262 12.82 -0.77 -9.94
CA SER A 262 12.53 -2.18 -10.23
C SER A 262 13.68 -2.79 -11.02
N SER A 263 14.08 -4.02 -10.71
CA SER A 263 15.05 -4.78 -11.51
C SER A 263 14.61 -4.99 -12.97
N ARG A 264 13.29 -4.92 -13.23
CA ARG A 264 12.69 -4.97 -14.57
C ARG A 264 12.56 -3.57 -15.20
N GLY A 265 12.62 -2.51 -14.41
CA GLY A 265 12.31 -1.15 -14.85
C GLY A 265 10.92 -1.07 -15.48
N LEU A 266 10.86 -0.48 -16.68
CA LEU A 266 9.63 -0.35 -17.48
C LEU A 266 9.57 -1.34 -18.66
N TYR A 267 10.50 -2.31 -18.72
CA TYR A 267 10.60 -3.24 -19.84
C TYR A 267 9.29 -4.05 -20.03
N GLY A 268 8.81 -4.17 -21.26
CA GLY A 268 7.62 -4.95 -21.61
C GLY A 268 6.29 -4.38 -21.12
N VAL A 269 6.22 -3.07 -20.88
CA VAL A 269 4.97 -2.35 -20.63
C VAL A 269 4.54 -1.66 -21.92
N GLU A 270 3.39 -2.07 -22.46
CA GLU A 270 2.78 -1.45 -23.64
C GLU A 270 1.97 -0.22 -23.23
N TRP A 271 2.63 0.94 -23.14
CA TRP A 271 2.04 2.16 -22.59
C TRP A 271 0.83 2.69 -23.35
N ASP A 272 0.84 2.59 -24.67
CA ASP A 272 -0.26 3.07 -25.52
C ASP A 272 -1.54 2.26 -25.31
N SER A 273 -1.40 0.99 -24.87
CA SER A 273 -2.54 0.13 -24.55
C SER A 273 -3.35 0.63 -23.35
N TRP A 274 -2.83 1.58 -22.56
CA TRP A 274 -3.52 2.16 -21.38
C TRP A 274 -4.47 3.31 -21.70
N LYS A 275 -4.53 3.75 -22.96
CA LYS A 275 -5.47 4.78 -23.40
C LYS A 275 -6.92 4.35 -23.17
N GLY A 276 -7.69 5.12 -22.39
CA GLY A 276 -9.09 4.84 -22.08
C GLY A 276 -9.31 3.66 -21.11
N ARG A 277 -8.23 3.14 -20.49
CA ARG A 277 -8.28 1.92 -19.67
C ARG A 277 -8.50 2.15 -18.19
N LEU A 278 -8.46 3.39 -17.72
CA LEU A 278 -8.56 3.71 -16.29
C LEU A 278 -9.76 4.61 -16.04
N ASN A 279 -10.58 4.25 -15.06
CA ASN A 279 -11.58 5.16 -14.53
C ASN A 279 -10.89 6.17 -13.60
N THR A 280 -10.66 7.37 -14.11
CA THR A 280 -10.06 8.48 -13.36
C THR A 280 -11.10 9.30 -12.60
N THR A 281 -12.38 8.92 -12.65
CA THR A 281 -13.45 9.47 -11.84
C THR A 281 -13.89 8.43 -10.81
N GLN A 282 -14.35 8.83 -9.63
CA GLN A 282 -14.73 7.88 -8.56
C GLN A 282 -13.57 6.97 -8.11
N VAL A 283 -12.37 7.56 -8.02
CA VAL A 283 -11.17 6.89 -7.52
C VAL A 283 -11.34 6.55 -6.04
N THR A 284 -10.82 5.39 -5.64
CA THR A 284 -10.80 4.99 -4.22
C THR A 284 -9.49 5.46 -3.59
N MET A 285 -9.56 6.28 -2.54
CA MET A 285 -8.40 6.50 -1.68
C MET A 285 -8.31 5.40 -0.64
N VAL A 286 -7.12 4.82 -0.50
CA VAL A 286 -6.84 3.80 0.51
C VAL A 286 -5.59 4.22 1.25
N GLY A 287 -5.53 4.00 2.55
CA GLY A 287 -4.27 4.11 3.28
C GLY A 287 -4.21 3.17 4.47
N HIS A 288 -2.99 2.92 4.95
CA HIS A 288 -2.75 2.26 6.24
C HIS A 288 -2.10 3.19 7.29
N SER A 289 -2.50 3.11 8.57
CA SER A 289 -1.91 3.83 9.70
C SER A 289 -1.93 5.37 9.58
N PHE A 290 -0.84 5.99 9.12
CA PHE A 290 -0.79 7.43 8.80
C PHE A 290 -1.47 7.76 7.45
N GLY A 291 -1.50 6.81 6.51
CA GLY A 291 -2.16 6.97 5.21
C GLY A 291 -3.67 7.27 5.27
N PRO A 292 -4.44 6.72 6.23
CA PRO A 292 -5.80 7.12 6.51
C PRO A 292 -5.95 8.57 6.95
N ALA A 293 -4.96 9.16 7.65
CA ALA A 293 -5.01 10.58 7.96
C ALA A 293 -4.96 11.42 6.67
N THR A 294 -4.10 11.03 5.72
CA THR A 294 -4.09 11.60 4.36
C THR A 294 -5.40 11.34 3.61
N THR A 295 -5.94 10.11 3.70
CA THR A 295 -7.21 9.74 3.06
C THR A 295 -8.36 10.61 3.56
N VAL A 296 -8.49 10.76 4.88
CA VAL A 296 -9.50 11.61 5.50
C VAL A 296 -9.36 13.06 5.04
N GLU A 297 -8.14 13.58 5.00
CA GLU A 297 -7.91 14.96 4.56
C GLU A 297 -8.31 15.17 3.09
N ILE A 298 -8.01 14.20 2.20
CA ILE A 298 -8.50 14.21 0.82
C ILE A 298 -10.03 14.24 0.77
N LEU A 299 -10.69 13.37 1.54
CA LEU A 299 -12.16 13.29 1.54
C LEU A 299 -12.85 14.55 2.07
N ARG A 300 -12.18 15.31 2.96
CA ARG A 300 -12.67 16.60 3.43
C ARG A 300 -12.49 17.71 2.41
N HIS A 301 -11.43 17.64 1.61
CA HIS A 301 -11.15 18.58 0.51
C HIS A 301 -11.85 18.19 -0.80
N ALA A 302 -13.16 17.91 -0.76
CA ALA A 302 -13.93 17.42 -1.91
C ALA A 302 -13.89 18.35 -3.15
N ASN A 303 -13.69 19.66 -2.96
CA ASN A 303 -13.52 20.61 -4.06
C ASN A 303 -12.16 20.49 -4.78
N ARG A 304 -11.10 20.09 -4.06
CA ARG A 304 -9.75 19.86 -4.61
C ARG A 304 -9.65 18.45 -5.20
N PHE A 305 -10.26 17.46 -4.53
CA PHE A 305 -10.21 16.05 -4.88
C PHE A 305 -11.52 15.52 -5.45
N GLN A 306 -12.15 16.26 -6.37
CA GLN A 306 -13.45 15.90 -6.98
C GLN A 306 -13.48 14.53 -7.68
N TRP A 307 -12.30 14.01 -8.01
CA TRP A 307 -12.12 12.72 -8.66
C TRP A 307 -12.17 11.54 -7.67
N VAL A 308 -12.08 11.79 -6.36
CA VAL A 308 -12.20 10.76 -5.32
C VAL A 308 -13.68 10.55 -4.98
N GLY A 309 -14.14 9.30 -5.09
CA GLY A 309 -15.52 8.94 -4.78
C GLY A 309 -15.71 8.33 -3.39
N GLN A 310 -14.67 7.69 -2.84
CA GLN A 310 -14.77 6.91 -1.62
C GLN A 310 -13.41 6.68 -0.96
N GLY A 311 -13.42 6.33 0.33
CA GLY A 311 -12.21 6.03 1.11
C GLY A 311 -12.23 4.69 1.86
N ILE A 312 -11.05 4.10 2.02
CA ILE A 312 -10.80 2.95 2.89
C ILE A 312 -9.68 3.27 3.87
N MET A 313 -9.95 3.13 5.16
CA MET A 313 -9.00 3.36 6.25
C MET A 313 -8.58 2.03 6.86
N TYR A 314 -7.36 1.58 6.53
CA TYR A 314 -6.72 0.46 7.20
C TYR A 314 -6.06 0.96 8.49
N ASP A 315 -6.71 0.64 9.62
CA ASP A 315 -6.21 0.83 10.99
C ASP A 315 -5.63 2.23 11.24
N ILE A 316 -6.53 3.21 11.15
CA ILE A 316 -6.20 4.63 11.21
C ILE A 316 -5.44 5.01 12.49
N TRP A 317 -4.35 5.75 12.31
CA TRP A 317 -3.69 6.51 13.37
C TRP A 317 -4.41 7.85 13.54
N GLY A 318 -5.53 7.81 14.24
CA GLY A 318 -6.46 8.93 14.39
C GLY A 318 -5.89 10.11 15.20
N ILE A 319 -4.83 9.90 15.98
CA ILE A 319 -4.18 11.00 16.71
C ILE A 319 -3.43 11.94 15.75
N ALA A 320 -3.04 11.50 14.55
CA ALA A 320 -2.41 12.37 13.56
C ALA A 320 -3.40 13.18 12.72
N LEU A 321 -4.71 12.98 12.90
CA LEU A 321 -5.73 13.72 12.15
C LEU A 321 -5.67 15.21 12.45
N ASN A 322 -5.83 16.01 11.41
CA ASN A 322 -6.24 17.40 11.56
C ASN A 322 -7.71 17.45 11.97
N PRO A 323 -8.13 18.40 12.82
CA PRO A 323 -9.55 18.69 12.98
C PRO A 323 -10.13 19.18 11.63
N PRO A 324 -11.44 19.03 11.39
CA PRO A 324 -12.09 19.70 10.27
C PRO A 324 -11.84 21.22 10.36
N GLU A 325 -11.56 21.85 9.23
CA GLU A 325 -11.37 23.28 9.13
C GLU A 325 -12.68 24.04 9.40
N SER A 326 -12.54 25.33 9.69
CA SER A 326 -13.67 26.25 9.89
C SER A 326 -14.54 26.40 8.63
N GLU A 327 -13.97 26.19 7.44
CA GLU A 327 -14.68 26.16 6.17
C GLU A 327 -15.78 25.08 6.19
N PRO A 328 -17.08 25.43 6.04
CA PRO A 328 -18.18 24.48 6.11
C PRO A 328 -18.09 23.31 5.13
N ARG A 329 -17.41 23.50 3.99
CA ARG A 329 -17.23 22.46 2.96
C ARG A 329 -16.11 21.47 3.27
N HIS A 330 -15.26 21.73 4.27
CA HIS A 330 -14.19 20.82 4.68
C HIS A 330 -14.74 19.68 5.54
N ARG A 331 -15.53 18.80 4.91
CA ARG A 331 -16.27 17.71 5.57
C ARG A 331 -16.28 16.47 4.70
N ILE A 332 -16.33 15.30 5.34
CA ILE A 332 -16.42 14.03 4.60
C ILE A 332 -17.84 13.85 4.04
N THR A 333 -17.98 13.97 2.72
CA THR A 333 -19.25 13.77 1.99
C THR A 333 -19.21 12.57 1.04
N ALA A 334 -18.33 11.62 1.31
CA ALA A 334 -18.09 10.43 0.49
C ALA A 334 -18.18 9.16 1.34
N PRO A 335 -18.58 8.00 0.75
CA PRO A 335 -18.57 6.72 1.45
C PRO A 335 -17.21 6.35 2.03
N LEU A 336 -17.22 5.78 3.24
CA LEU A 336 -16.02 5.50 4.01
C LEU A 336 -16.07 4.12 4.69
N LEU A 337 -15.05 3.30 4.48
CA LEU A 337 -14.89 2.03 5.17
C LEU A 337 -13.64 2.06 6.06
N GLY A 338 -13.82 2.00 7.37
CA GLY A 338 -12.75 1.76 8.34
C GLY A 338 -12.62 0.28 8.68
N MET A 339 -11.40 -0.24 8.65
CA MET A 339 -11.04 -1.58 9.09
C MET A 339 -9.88 -1.51 10.07
N ASN A 340 -10.17 -1.76 11.33
CA ASN A 340 -9.23 -1.67 12.43
C ASN A 340 -8.65 -3.04 12.82
N SER A 341 -7.45 -3.02 13.37
CA SER A 341 -6.89 -4.16 14.08
C SER A 341 -7.38 -4.20 15.52
N GLU A 342 -7.54 -5.38 16.11
CA GLU A 342 -8.02 -5.48 17.50
C GLU A 342 -7.06 -4.80 18.48
N ALA A 343 -5.75 -5.01 18.32
CA ALA A 343 -4.76 -4.49 19.26
C ALA A 343 -4.71 -2.95 19.28
N LEU A 344 -4.83 -2.28 18.11
CA LEU A 344 -4.80 -0.81 18.07
C LEU A 344 -6.04 -0.21 18.74
N MET A 345 -7.17 -0.92 18.77
CA MET A 345 -8.41 -0.41 19.35
C MET A 345 -8.41 -0.38 20.88
N TYR A 346 -7.45 -1.04 21.55
CA TYR A 346 -7.25 -0.86 22.99
C TYR A 346 -6.76 0.55 23.35
N TRP A 347 -6.19 1.28 22.39
CA TRP A 347 -5.89 2.69 22.56
C TRP A 347 -7.16 3.54 22.41
N SER A 348 -7.79 3.84 23.55
CA SER A 348 -9.13 4.43 23.60
C SER A 348 -9.24 5.77 22.85
N GLU A 349 -8.21 6.62 22.93
CA GLU A 349 -8.15 7.91 22.24
C GLU A 349 -8.14 7.73 20.73
N ASN A 350 -7.38 6.75 20.24
CA ASN A 350 -7.31 6.42 18.83
C ASN A 350 -8.62 5.83 18.31
N PHE A 351 -9.24 4.92 19.07
CA PHE A 351 -10.55 4.36 18.70
C PHE A 351 -11.64 5.44 18.64
N ARG A 352 -11.65 6.37 19.60
CA ARG A 352 -12.56 7.54 19.56
C ARG A 352 -12.29 8.41 18.34
N ALA A 353 -11.03 8.63 17.97
CA ALA A 353 -10.69 9.38 16.76
C ALA A 353 -11.20 8.69 15.49
N ALA A 354 -10.99 7.37 15.34
CA ALA A 354 -11.52 6.58 14.23
C ALA A 354 -13.05 6.67 14.14
N THR A 355 -13.73 6.55 15.29
CA THR A 355 -15.19 6.64 15.38
C THR A 355 -15.70 8.01 14.95
N ARG A 356 -15.07 9.11 15.41
CA ARG A 356 -15.43 10.48 15.02
C ARG A 356 -15.37 10.72 13.51
N VAL A 357 -14.40 10.12 12.82
CA VAL A 357 -14.31 10.23 11.35
C VAL A 357 -15.50 9.56 10.67
N CYS A 358 -15.89 8.35 11.10
CA CYS A 358 -17.07 7.69 10.55
C CYS A 358 -18.37 8.41 10.92
N ASP A 359 -18.46 8.99 12.11
CA ASP A 359 -19.61 9.79 12.52
C ASP A 359 -19.71 11.09 11.72
N GLU A 360 -18.59 11.75 11.41
CA GLU A 360 -18.53 12.90 10.51
C GLU A 360 -19.17 12.55 9.15
N ALA A 361 -18.73 11.46 8.51
CA ALA A 361 -19.29 11.01 7.24
C ALA A 361 -20.82 10.75 7.33
N LYS A 362 -21.28 10.09 8.41
CA LYS A 362 -22.71 9.82 8.62
C LYS A 362 -23.53 11.09 8.83
N MET A 363 -23.02 12.05 9.60
CA MET A 363 -23.68 13.34 9.84
C MET A 363 -23.89 14.13 8.54
N HIS A 364 -23.02 13.93 7.56
CA HIS A 364 -23.13 14.51 6.22
C HIS A 364 -23.81 13.58 5.20
N GLY A 365 -24.60 12.60 5.66
CA GLY A 365 -25.46 11.76 4.82
C GLY A 365 -24.72 10.69 4.01
N SER A 366 -23.45 10.43 4.31
CA SER A 366 -22.63 9.44 3.60
C SER A 366 -22.63 8.08 4.31
N LEU A 367 -22.44 7.01 3.54
CA LEU A 367 -22.33 5.66 4.08
C LEU A 367 -20.99 5.49 4.79
N ALA A 368 -21.01 5.09 6.06
CA ALA A 368 -19.78 4.81 6.79
C ALA A 368 -19.88 3.56 7.66
N TRP A 369 -18.87 2.71 7.56
CA TRP A 369 -18.70 1.52 8.39
C TRP A 369 -17.35 1.55 9.10
N LEU A 370 -17.33 1.10 10.34
CA LEU A 370 -16.10 0.90 11.12
C LEU A 370 -16.12 -0.53 11.64
N LEU A 371 -15.23 -1.35 11.10
CA LEU A 371 -15.11 -2.78 11.42
C LEU A 371 -13.81 -3.03 12.18
N THR A 372 -13.79 -4.03 13.05
CA THR A 372 -12.58 -4.48 13.75
C THR A 372 -12.35 -5.96 13.47
N VAL A 373 -11.15 -6.30 13.03
CA VAL A 373 -10.76 -7.69 12.76
C VAL A 373 -10.12 -8.28 14.02
N ARG A 374 -10.79 -9.25 14.65
CA ARG A 374 -10.29 -9.92 15.86
C ARG A 374 -9.00 -10.71 15.58
N GLY A 375 -8.11 -10.77 16.56
CA GLY A 375 -6.84 -11.46 16.53
C GLY A 375 -5.79 -10.79 15.66
N THR A 376 -5.93 -9.49 15.37
CA THR A 376 -4.99 -8.76 14.51
C THR A 376 -4.30 -7.61 15.25
N VAL A 377 -3.11 -7.27 14.78
CA VAL A 377 -2.27 -6.17 15.27
C VAL A 377 -2.10 -5.12 14.19
N HIS A 378 -1.55 -3.97 14.56
CA HIS A 378 -1.38 -2.84 13.65
C HIS A 378 -0.68 -3.21 12.33
N ILE A 379 0.39 -4.01 12.41
CA ILE A 379 1.14 -4.42 11.22
C ILE A 379 0.45 -5.51 10.37
N SER A 380 -0.69 -6.06 10.80
CA SER A 380 -1.40 -7.15 10.10
C SER A 380 -1.87 -6.76 8.70
N GLN A 381 -2.05 -5.46 8.43
CA GLN A 381 -2.51 -4.93 7.14
C GLN A 381 -1.36 -4.55 6.20
N SER A 382 -0.15 -5.02 6.50
CA SER A 382 1.07 -4.79 5.71
C SER A 382 1.79 -6.10 5.41
N ASP A 383 2.75 -6.07 4.49
CA ASP A 383 3.59 -7.22 4.15
C ASP A 383 4.44 -7.68 5.34
N PHE A 384 4.65 -6.84 6.36
CA PHE A 384 5.41 -7.20 7.56
C PHE A 384 4.81 -8.41 8.28
N ALA A 385 3.49 -8.59 8.27
CA ALA A 385 2.85 -9.76 8.86
C ALA A 385 3.20 -11.08 8.13
N ILE A 386 3.48 -10.99 6.82
CA ILE A 386 3.88 -12.15 5.99
C ILE A 386 5.38 -12.38 6.09
N LEU A 387 6.18 -11.30 6.07
CA LEU A 387 7.64 -11.36 6.12
C LEU A 387 8.16 -11.73 7.51
N TYR A 388 7.46 -11.30 8.57
CA TYR A 388 7.87 -11.45 9.96
C TYR A 388 6.73 -11.99 10.85
N PRO A 389 6.20 -13.20 10.56
CA PRO A 389 5.02 -13.75 11.22
C PRO A 389 5.21 -13.92 12.73
N HIS A 390 6.42 -14.26 13.17
CA HIS A 390 6.72 -14.41 14.60
C HIS A 390 6.68 -13.08 15.35
N ILE A 391 7.14 -11.99 14.73
CA ILE A 391 7.09 -10.64 15.32
C ILE A 391 5.63 -10.18 15.45
N ALA A 392 4.82 -10.39 14.41
CA ALA A 392 3.39 -10.06 14.45
C ALA A 392 2.63 -10.88 15.52
N SER A 393 3.03 -12.13 15.78
CA SER A 393 2.42 -12.94 16.84
C SER A 393 2.84 -12.52 18.26
N MET A 394 4.02 -11.91 18.40
CA MET A 394 4.50 -11.41 19.70
C MET A 394 3.79 -10.13 20.12
N THR A 395 3.38 -9.28 19.18
CA THR A 395 2.66 -8.02 19.46
C THR A 395 1.16 -8.22 19.74
N LEU A 396 0.64 -9.44 19.55
CA LEU A 396 -0.73 -9.83 19.91
C LEU A 396 -0.91 -10.20 21.39
N LYS A 397 0.20 -10.39 22.13
CA LYS A 397 0.21 -10.72 23.56
C LYS A 397 0.59 -9.50 24.37
#